data_AF-A0A2I7Y9F3-F1
#
_entry.id   AF-A0A2I7Y9F3-F1
#
_cell.length_a   1.000
_cell.length_b   1.000
_cell.length_c   1.000
_cell.angle_alpha   90.00
_cell.angle_beta   90.00
_cell.angle_gamma   90.00
#
_symmetry.space_group_name_H-M   'P 1'
#
loop_
_entity.id
_entity.type
_entity.pdbx_description
1 polymer ?
#
loop_
_entity_poly.entity_id
_entity_poly.type
_entity_poly.pdbx_seq_one_letter_code
_entity_poly.pdbx_strand_id
1 'polypeptide(L)'
;MWMIFSGLIVGGLLGFVMQRTRFCLTGGFRDMYVQKNNKMFYALLIAITIQSIGLLILTATDILQIPAHSFPILGTIIGSFIFGIGIVLAGGCATGTWWNCTELSQNII
;
A
#
# COMPACT_ATOMS: atom_id res chain seq x y z
N MET A 1 -7.76 25.98 -8.38
CA MET A 1 -8.85 25.23 -9.04
C MET A 1 -8.34 23.98 -9.77
N TRP A 2 -7.35 24.09 -10.66
CA TRP A 2 -6.78 22.94 -11.41
C TRP A 2 -6.27 21.80 -10.51
N MET A 3 -5.64 22.14 -9.40
CA MET A 3 -5.10 21.17 -8.43
C MET A 3 -6.16 20.26 -7.78
N ILE A 4 -7.38 20.75 -7.60
CA ILE A 4 -8.49 19.96 -7.04
C ILE A 4 -9.03 18.97 -8.06
N PHE A 5 -9.19 19.41 -9.32
CA PHE A 5 -9.63 18.53 -10.40
C PHE A 5 -8.60 17.43 -10.69
N SER A 6 -7.32 17.78 -10.76
CA SER A 6 -6.24 16.80 -10.92
C SER A 6 -6.15 15.85 -9.72
N GLY A 7 -6.30 16.37 -8.49
CA GLY A 7 -6.29 15.55 -7.28
C GLY A 7 -7.44 14.54 -7.22
N LEU A 8 -8.64 14.95 -7.64
CA LEU A 8 -9.82 14.08 -7.65
C LEU A 8 -9.73 13.00 -8.75
N ILE A 9 -9.23 13.36 -9.93
CA ILE A 9 -9.00 12.41 -11.03
C ILE A 9 -7.91 11.39 -10.64
N VAL A 10 -6.77 11.85 -10.12
CA VAL A 10 -5.67 10.98 -9.70
C VAL A 10 -6.08 10.10 -8.51
N GLY A 11 -6.77 10.67 -7.52
CA GLY A 11 -7.29 9.92 -6.38
C GLY A 11 -8.31 8.85 -6.77
N GLY A 12 -9.23 9.17 -7.69
CA GLY A 12 -10.21 8.21 -8.22
C GLY A 12 -9.57 7.07 -9.00
N LEU A 13 -8.61 7.38 -9.89
CA LEU A 13 -7.85 6.38 -10.63
C LEU A 13 -7.03 5.47 -9.71
N LEU A 14 -6.34 6.05 -8.73
CA LEU A 14 -5.53 5.29 -7.77
C LEU A 14 -6.41 4.41 -6.88
N GLY A 15 -7.57 4.90 -6.45
CA GLY A 15 -8.57 4.11 -5.71
C GLY A 15 -9.10 2.93 -6.52
N PHE A 16 -9.44 3.15 -7.80
CA PHE A 16 -9.90 2.08 -8.70
C PHE A 16 -8.84 1.00 -8.92
N VAL A 17 -7.58 1.40 -9.12
CA VAL A 17 -6.46 0.46 -9.28
C VAL A 17 -6.30 -0.36 -7.99
N MET A 18 -6.22 0.28 -6.83
CA MET A 18 -6.06 -0.37 -5.51
C MET A 18 -7.14 -1.43 -5.25
N GLN A 19 -8.38 -1.16 -5.63
CA GLN A 19 -9.50 -2.09 -5.50
C GLN A 19 -9.35 -3.34 -6.38
N ARG A 20 -8.85 -3.19 -7.61
CA ARG A 20 -8.71 -4.30 -8.57
C ARG A 20 -7.55 -5.23 -8.21
N THR A 21 -6.50 -4.71 -7.60
CA THR A 21 -5.29 -5.47 -7.29
C THR A 21 -5.31 -6.18 -5.94
N ARG A 22 -6.31 -5.93 -5.07
CA ARG A 22 -6.42 -6.56 -3.73
C ARG A 22 -5.07 -6.65 -3.00
N PHE A 23 -4.32 -5.54 -2.99
CA PHE A 23 -2.99 -5.49 -2.39
C PHE A 23 -3.10 -5.54 -0.87
N CYS A 24 -2.92 -6.74 -0.31
CA CYS A 24 -2.72 -6.93 1.11
C CYS A 24 -1.31 -7.46 1.33
N LEU A 25 -0.40 -6.61 1.82
CA LEU A 25 0.97 -7.05 2.16
C LEU A 25 0.93 -8.24 3.12
N THR A 26 0.08 -8.18 4.15
CA THR A 26 -0.12 -9.26 5.12
C THR A 26 -0.64 -10.54 4.46
N GLY A 27 -1.53 -10.41 3.47
CA GLY A 27 -2.05 -11.53 2.68
C GLY A 27 -0.98 -12.18 1.81
N GLY A 28 -0.10 -11.40 1.18
CA GLY A 28 1.02 -11.90 0.38
C GLY A 28 2.08 -12.62 1.23
N PHE A 29 2.37 -12.14 2.44
CA PHE A 29 3.23 -12.85 3.38
C PHE A 29 2.59 -14.15 3.90
N ARG A 30 1.28 -14.13 4.16
CA ARG A 30 0.52 -15.33 4.58
C ARG A 30 0.49 -16.39 3.48
N ASP A 31 0.25 -16.01 2.24
CA ASP A 31 0.22 -16.90 1.07
C ASP A 31 1.61 -17.49 0.77
N MET A 32 2.67 -16.71 0.95
CA MET A 32 4.05 -17.19 0.86
C MET A 32 4.36 -18.26 1.93
N TYR A 33 3.90 -18.04 3.17
CA TYR A 33 4.14 -18.96 4.28
C TYR A 33 3.28 -20.23 4.22
N VAL A 34 2.00 -20.12 3.80
CA VAL A 34 1.04 -21.23 3.82
C VAL A 34 1.01 -22.01 2.51
N GLN A 35 0.99 -21.33 1.36
CA GLN A 35 0.72 -21.95 0.06
C GLN A 35 2.01 -22.35 -0.69
N LYS A 36 3.18 -21.83 -0.29
CA LYS A 36 4.47 -21.96 -1.02
C LYS A 36 4.35 -21.62 -2.51
N ASN A 37 3.36 -20.80 -2.87
CA ASN A 37 3.01 -20.46 -4.24
C ASN A 37 3.35 -18.98 -4.47
N ASN A 38 4.44 -18.76 -5.19
CA ASN A 38 5.19 -17.51 -5.24
C ASN A 38 4.63 -16.48 -6.23
N LYS A 39 3.56 -16.81 -6.98
CA LYS A 39 3.00 -15.95 -8.04
C LYS A 39 2.47 -14.61 -7.53
N MET A 40 1.70 -14.62 -6.43
CA MET A 40 1.14 -13.37 -5.86
C MET A 40 2.21 -12.49 -5.20
N PHE A 41 3.21 -13.11 -4.57
CA PHE A 41 4.34 -12.38 -3.98
C PHE A 41 5.22 -11.72 -5.05
N TYR A 42 5.50 -12.40 -6.17
CA TYR A 42 6.22 -11.81 -7.30
C TYR A 42 5.48 -10.61 -7.90
N ALA A 43 4.15 -10.68 -8.04
CA ALA A 43 3.36 -9.56 -8.53
C ALA A 43 3.48 -8.31 -7.64
N LEU A 44 3.50 -8.50 -6.31
CA LEU A 44 3.67 -7.42 -5.34
C LEU A 44 5.08 -6.79 -5.41
N LEU A 45 6.12 -7.62 -5.51
CA LEU A 45 7.50 -7.15 -5.63
C LEU A 45 7.72 -6.35 -6.93
N ILE A 46 7.15 -6.83 -8.04
CA ILE A 46 7.16 -6.12 -9.32
C ILE A 46 6.43 -4.77 -9.20
N ALA A 47 5.28 -4.70 -8.52
CA ALA A 47 4.57 -3.42 -8.31
C ALA A 47 5.40 -2.41 -7.50
N ILE A 48 6.04 -2.84 -6.42
CA ILE A 48 6.89 -1.97 -5.59
C ILE A 48 8.10 -1.46 -6.38
N THR A 49 8.74 -2.32 -7.17
CA THR A 49 9.89 -1.92 -8.00
C THR A 49 9.49 -0.88 -9.05
N ILE A 50 8.38 -1.09 -9.77
CA ILE A 50 7.84 -0.12 -10.72
C ILE A 50 7.52 1.22 -10.04
N GLN A 51 6.93 1.19 -8.84
CA GLN A 51 6.61 2.42 -8.12
C GLN A 51 7.86 3.17 -7.65
N SER A 52 8.89 2.46 -7.19
CA SER A 52 10.18 3.04 -6.82
C SER A 52 10.89 3.68 -8.03
N ILE A 53 10.91 2.99 -9.17
CA ILE A 53 11.49 3.51 -10.41
C ILE A 53 10.73 4.75 -10.90
N GLY A 54 9.39 4.73 -10.83
CA GLY A 54 8.56 5.88 -11.18
C GLY A 54 8.86 7.12 -10.32
N LEU A 55 9.05 6.94 -9.00
CA LEU A 55 9.45 8.01 -8.09
C LEU A 55 10.86 8.54 -8.37
N LEU A 56 11.81 7.67 -8.71
CA LEU A 56 13.17 8.06 -9.08
C LEU A 56 13.17 8.97 -10.32
N ILE A 57 12.39 8.61 -11.35
CA ILE A 57 12.26 9.41 -12.56
C ILE A 57 11.62 10.77 -12.26
N LEU A 58 10.56 10.80 -11.45
CA LEU A 58 9.89 12.04 -11.06
C LEU A 58 10.81 12.98 -10.26
N THR A 59 11.66 12.40 -9.41
CA THR A 59 12.67 13.13 -8.62
C THR A 59 13.76 13.70 -9.53
N ALA A 60 14.21 12.92 -10.52
CA ALA A 60 15.23 13.35 -11.48
C ALA A 60 14.76 14.48 -12.42
N THR A 61 13.44 14.61 -12.63
CA THR A 61 12.87 15.72 -13.41
C THR A 61 12.68 17.02 -12.61
N ASP A 62 13.14 17.09 -11.35
CA ASP A 62 13.12 18.30 -10.49
C ASP A 62 11.72 18.93 -10.24
N ILE A 63 10.65 18.19 -10.54
CA ILE A 63 9.26 18.61 -10.31
C ILE A 63 8.85 18.41 -8.84
N LEU A 64 9.59 17.58 -8.09
CA LEU A 64 9.31 17.23 -6.69
C LEU A 64 10.59 17.29 -5.86
N GLN A 65 10.93 18.48 -5.35
CA GLN A 65 12.01 18.65 -4.36
C GLN A 65 11.61 17.91 -3.08
N ILE A 66 12.33 16.83 -2.72
CA ILE A 66 12.13 16.10 -1.46
C ILE A 66 12.98 16.80 -0.39
N PRO A 67 12.40 17.64 0.49
CA PRO A 67 13.13 18.13 1.65
C PRO A 67 13.42 16.92 2.54
N ALA A 68 14.69 16.55 2.64
CA ALA A 68 15.18 15.57 3.60
C ALA A 68 15.03 16.13 5.02
N HIS A 69 13.79 16.17 5.53
CA HIS A 69 13.55 16.40 6.93
C HIS A 69 14.16 15.23 7.70
N SER A 70 14.91 15.51 8.78
CA SER A 70 15.55 14.52 9.64
C SER A 70 14.60 13.36 9.90
N PHE A 71 14.87 12.20 9.30
CA PHE A 71 14.10 10.98 9.55
C PHE A 71 14.26 10.64 11.03
N PRO A 72 13.21 10.82 11.86
CA PRO A 72 13.31 10.45 13.26
C PRO A 72 13.26 8.93 13.31
N ILE A 73 14.43 8.31 13.35
CA ILE A 73 14.59 6.84 13.36
C ILE A 73 13.79 6.19 14.50
N LEU A 74 13.76 6.84 15.66
CA LEU A 74 12.98 6.42 16.83
C LEU A 74 11.47 6.43 16.55
N GLY A 75 10.96 7.50 15.93
CA GLY A 75 9.53 7.61 15.59
C GLY A 75 9.11 6.56 14.56
N THR A 76 9.99 6.25 13.60
CA THR A 76 9.72 5.25 12.56
C THR A 76 9.68 3.83 13.13
N ILE A 77 10.61 3.50 14.04
CA ILE A 77 10.65 2.19 14.70
C ILE A 77 9.40 1.99 15.57
N ILE A 78 9.06 2.98 16.41
CA ILE A 78 7.90 2.88 17.31
C ILE A 78 6.59 2.86 16.51
N GLY A 79 6.47 3.73 15.50
CA GLY A 79 5.29 3.80 14.65
C GLY A 79 5.04 2.52 13.84
N SER A 80 6.09 1.94 13.24
CA SER A 80 5.97 0.68 12.50
C SER A 80 5.58 -0.51 13.39
N PHE A 81 6.06 -0.54 14.64
CA PHE A 81 5.70 -1.60 15.58
C PHE A 81 4.23 -1.54 16.01
N ILE A 82 3.76 -0.35 16.40
CA ILE A 82 2.35 -0.12 16.79
C ILE A 82 1.42 -0.38 15.61
N PHE A 83 1.79 0.08 14.41
CA PHE A 83 1.04 -0.15 13.18
C PHE A 83 0.94 -1.65 12.85
N GLY A 84 2.03 -2.39 13.00
CA GLY A 84 2.06 -3.84 12.79
C GLY A 84 1.09 -4.58 13.73
N ILE A 85 1.10 -4.25 15.02
CA ILE A 85 0.16 -4.83 16.00
C ILE A 85 -1.28 -4.51 15.63
N GLY A 86 -1.56 -3.26 15.22
CA GLY A 86 -2.91 -2.84 14.80
C GLY A 86 -3.46 -3.63 13.63
N ILE A 87 -2.63 -3.93 12.62
CA ILE A 87 -3.02 -4.72 11.44
C ILE A 87 -3.39 -6.15 11.83
N VAL A 88 -2.61 -6.77 12.73
CA VAL A 88 -2.87 -8.15 13.18
C VAL A 88 -4.20 -8.21 13.95
N LEU A 89 -4.44 -7.25 14.85
CA LEU A 89 -5.69 -7.18 15.62
C LEU A 89 -6.92 -6.88 14.75
N ALA A 90 -6.76 -6.10 13.67
CA ALA A 90 -7.84 -5.80 12.72
C ALA A 90 -8.16 -6.97 11.77
N GLY A 91 -7.32 -8.01 11.71
CA GLY A 91 -7.55 -9.18 10.85
C GLY A 91 -7.48 -8.90 9.34
N GLY A 92 -6.91 -7.76 8.92
CA GLY A 92 -6.89 -7.37 7.50
C GLY A 92 -5.95 -6.20 7.20
N CYS A 93 -5.70 -5.95 5.91
CA CYS A 93 -4.94 -4.80 5.44
C CYS A 93 -5.82 -3.55 5.28
N ALA A 94 -5.22 -2.35 5.35
CA ALA A 94 -5.91 -1.07 5.24
C ALA A 94 -6.82 -0.94 3.99
N THR A 95 -6.46 -1.59 2.88
CA THR A 95 -7.26 -1.63 1.65
C THR A 95 -8.42 -2.62 1.73
N GLY A 96 -8.30 -3.69 2.51
CA GLY A 96 -9.31 -4.72 2.67
C GLY A 96 -10.42 -4.34 3.65
N THR A 97 -10.11 -3.55 4.68
CA THR A 97 -11.12 -3.13 5.69
C THR A 97 -12.23 -2.27 5.10
N TRP A 98 -11.94 -1.46 4.06
CA TRP A 98 -12.95 -0.66 3.36
C TRP A 98 -13.97 -1.52 2.58
N TRP A 99 -13.52 -2.59 1.91
CA TRP A 99 -14.43 -3.50 1.19
C TRP A 99 -15.30 -4.30 2.18
N ASN A 100 -14.75 -4.74 3.31
CA ASN A 100 -15.50 -5.47 4.33
C ASN A 100 -16.62 -4.63 5.00
N CYS A 101 -16.51 -3.29 5.01
CA CYS A 101 -17.60 -2.42 5.49
C CYS A 101 -18.77 -2.32 4.50
N THR A 102 -18.58 -2.68 3.22
CA THR A 102 -19.62 -2.59 2.19
C THR A 102 -20.27 -3.93 1.86
N GLU A 103 -19.68 -5.07 2.24
CA GLU A 103 -20.26 -6.39 2.00
C GLU A 103 -19.82 -7.44 3.03
N LEU A 104 -20.82 -8.04 3.69
CA LEU A 104 -20.94 -9.39 4.27
C LEU A 104 -19.75 -10.39 4.11
N SER A 105 -18.54 -10.06 4.58
CA SER A 105 -17.32 -10.89 4.40
C SER A 105 -16.70 -11.32 5.75
N GLN A 106 -17.48 -12.03 6.56
CA GLN A 106 -17.00 -12.82 7.71
C GLN A 106 -16.48 -14.22 7.29
N ASN A 107 -16.29 -14.49 5.99
CA ASN A 107 -16.05 -15.86 5.50
C ASN A 107 -14.96 -15.97 4.42
N ILE A 108 -13.85 -15.25 4.58
CA ILE A 108 -12.56 -15.58 3.95
C ILE A 108 -11.46 -15.11 4.93
N ILE A 109 -11.34 -15.87 6.03
CA ILE A 109 -10.04 -16.05 6.68
C ILE A 109 -9.42 -17.28 6.02
#